data_AF-A0A2R5EHJ7-F1
#
_entry.id   AF-A0A2R5EHJ7-F1
#
_cell.length_a   1.000
_cell.length_b   1.000
_cell.length_c   1.000
_cell.angle_alpha   90.00
_cell.angle_beta   90.00
_cell.angle_gamma   90.00
#
_symmetry.space_group_name_H-M   'P 1'
#
loop_
_entity.id
_entity.type
_entity.pdbx_description
1 polymer ?
#
loop_
_entity_poly.entity_id
_entity_poly.type
_entity_poly.pdbx_seq_one_letter_code
_entity_poly.pdbx_strand_id
1 'polypeptide(L)'
;MNTAPEHAPQETPGSTLAIAAEGLFLINLLAAPGLGFMVLAWLWWRHRHSAPLLARQHLQQTFWVSAWGGLLIVSFSLLFITLGGLHWEWTWVVVILYFTCVHSALVVGGIVGLAYAMAGRPWRFPLIGPRLNRD
;
A
#
# COMPACT_ATOMS: atom_id res chain seq x y z
N MET A 1 3.30 -38.25 31.35
CA MET A 1 3.78 -36.90 31.02
C MET A 1 3.20 -36.56 29.65
N ASN A 2 2.09 -35.84 29.59
CA ASN A 2 1.38 -35.55 28.34
C ASN A 2 1.91 -34.21 27.81
N THR A 3 2.77 -34.24 26.78
CA THR A 3 3.23 -33.02 26.09
C THR A 3 2.10 -32.56 25.17
N ALA A 4 1.31 -31.60 25.63
CA ALA A 4 0.36 -30.91 24.77
C ALA A 4 1.12 -30.32 23.56
N PRO A 5 0.57 -30.39 22.34
CA PRO A 5 1.21 -29.77 21.19
C PRO A 5 1.27 -28.26 21.43
N GLU A 6 2.50 -27.75 21.37
CA GLU A 6 2.84 -26.33 21.35
C GLU A 6 1.85 -25.63 20.41
N HIS A 7 1.11 -24.64 20.93
CA HIS A 7 0.16 -23.89 20.13
C HIS A 7 0.94 -23.12 19.06
N ALA A 8 1.10 -23.70 17.88
CA ALA A 8 1.47 -22.95 16.69
C ALA A 8 0.53 -21.73 16.64
N PRO A 9 1.07 -20.49 16.52
CA PRO A 9 0.23 -19.31 16.46
C PRO A 9 -0.80 -19.54 15.36
N GLN A 10 -2.07 -19.65 15.75
CA GLN A 10 -3.17 -19.86 14.82
C GLN A 10 -3.17 -18.63 13.90
N GLU A 11 -2.62 -18.78 12.69
CA GLU A 11 -2.56 -17.67 11.73
C GLU A 11 -3.98 -17.14 11.55
N THR A 12 -4.15 -15.84 11.84
CA THR A 12 -5.46 -15.21 11.68
C THR A 12 -5.90 -15.41 10.23
N PRO A 13 -7.12 -15.91 9.96
CA PRO A 13 -7.58 -16.15 8.61
C PRO A 13 -7.35 -14.94 7.70
N GLY A 14 -6.53 -15.11 6.66
CA GLY A 14 -6.20 -14.05 5.70
C GLY A 14 -4.94 -13.24 6.00
N SER A 15 -4.19 -13.56 7.06
CA SER A 15 -2.92 -12.88 7.40
C SER A 15 -1.91 -12.93 6.24
N THR A 16 -1.70 -14.09 5.63
CA THR A 16 -0.78 -14.26 4.48
C THR A 16 -1.15 -13.34 3.32
N LEU A 17 -2.44 -13.21 3.02
CA LEU A 17 -2.92 -12.38 1.92
C LEU A 17 -2.80 -10.88 2.26
N ALA A 18 -3.01 -10.50 3.52
CA ALA A 18 -2.79 -9.14 4.00
C ALA A 18 -1.31 -8.74 3.92
N ILE A 19 -0.40 -9.62 4.37
CA ILE A 19 1.05 -9.42 4.28
C ILE A 19 1.49 -9.30 2.82
N ALA A 20 0.98 -10.16 1.93
CA ALA A 20 1.28 -10.10 0.50
C ALA A 20 0.80 -8.77 -0.12
N ALA A 21 -0.38 -8.28 0.26
CA ALA A 21 -0.92 -7.02 -0.25
C ALA A 21 -0.08 -5.80 0.17
N GLU A 22 0.30 -5.72 1.45
CA GLU A 22 1.16 -4.64 1.97
C GLU A 22 2.59 -4.74 1.42
N GLY A 23 3.11 -5.97 1.25
CA GLY A 23 4.39 -6.22 0.60
C GLY A 23 4.42 -5.76 -0.86
N LEU A 24 3.38 -6.09 -1.64
CA LEU A 24 3.25 -5.64 -3.02
C LEU A 24 3.13 -4.12 -3.14
N PHE A 25 2.46 -3.47 -2.18
CA PHE A 25 2.42 -2.01 -2.09
C PHE A 25 3.82 -1.41 -1.88
N LEU A 26 4.61 -1.96 -0.96
CA LEU A 26 5.99 -1.51 -0.72
C LEU A 26 6.90 -1.80 -1.92
N ILE A 27 6.75 -2.96 -2.57
CA ILE A 27 7.48 -3.29 -3.81
C ILE A 27 7.15 -2.28 -4.91
N ASN A 28 5.88 -1.90 -5.06
CA ASN A 28 5.45 -0.89 -6.02
C ASN A 28 6.07 0.48 -5.74
N LEU A 29 6.26 0.85 -4.48
CA LEU A 29 6.89 2.13 -4.14
C LEU A 29 8.41 2.07 -4.32
N LEU A 30 9.07 1.01 -3.84
CA LEU A 30 10.53 1.02 -3.64
C LEU A 30 11.33 0.37 -4.77
N ALA A 31 10.82 -0.70 -5.38
CA ALA A 31 11.64 -1.58 -6.23
C ALA A 31 11.15 -1.66 -7.68
N ALA A 32 9.84 -1.84 -7.86
CA ALA A 32 9.24 -2.12 -9.17
C ALA A 32 7.93 -1.33 -9.35
N PRO A 33 8.03 0.01 -9.51
CA PRO A 33 6.85 0.84 -9.73
C PRO A 33 6.08 0.41 -10.97
N GLY A 34 4.76 0.40 -10.87
CA GLY A 34 3.85 -0.08 -11.90
C GLY A 34 3.68 -1.60 -11.86
N LEU A 35 4.76 -2.37 -11.87
CA LEU A 35 4.68 -3.85 -11.82
C LEU A 35 4.11 -4.36 -10.49
N GLY A 36 4.58 -3.83 -9.36
CA GLY A 36 4.01 -4.17 -8.05
C GLY A 36 2.52 -3.84 -7.97
N PHE A 37 2.10 -2.70 -8.53
CA PHE A 37 0.69 -2.33 -8.61
C PHE A 37 -0.11 -3.24 -9.54
N MET A 38 0.43 -3.67 -10.68
CA MET A 38 -0.25 -4.61 -11.58
C MET A 38 -0.56 -5.95 -10.88
N VAL A 39 0.43 -6.50 -10.16
CA VAL A 39 0.23 -7.74 -9.39
C VAL A 39 -0.77 -7.53 -8.25
N LEU A 40 -0.71 -6.38 -7.57
CA LEU A 40 -1.67 -6.01 -6.52
C LEU A 40 -3.10 -5.87 -7.07
N ALA A 41 -3.26 -5.23 -8.22
CA ALA A 41 -4.55 -5.06 -8.89
C ALA A 41 -5.15 -6.41 -9.31
N TRP A 42 -4.32 -7.31 -9.85
CA TRP A 42 -4.73 -8.67 -10.17
C TRP A 42 -5.17 -9.44 -8.92
N LEU A 43 -4.39 -9.34 -7.83
CA LEU A 43 -4.70 -9.99 -6.55
C LEU A 43 -6.01 -9.45 -5.96
N TRP A 44 -6.21 -8.13 -6.01
CA TRP A 44 -7.44 -7.45 -5.60
C TRP A 44 -8.64 -7.95 -6.40
N TRP A 45 -8.55 -7.99 -7.74
CA TRP A 45 -9.63 -8.50 -8.59
C TRP A 45 -10.01 -9.93 -8.24
N ARG A 46 -9.01 -10.80 -8.03
CA ARG A 46 -9.21 -12.22 -7.75
C ARG A 46 -9.83 -12.49 -6.38
N HIS A 47 -9.45 -11.72 -5.36
CA HIS A 47 -9.78 -12.02 -3.96
C HIS A 47 -10.78 -11.07 -3.30
N ARG A 48 -11.24 -10.00 -3.97
CA ARG A 48 -12.13 -8.97 -3.40
C ARG A 48 -13.45 -9.48 -2.79
N HIS A 49 -13.99 -10.61 -3.26
CA HIS A 49 -15.26 -11.16 -2.77
C HIS A 49 -15.11 -12.42 -1.87
N SER A 50 -13.95 -13.10 -1.91
CA SER A 50 -13.79 -14.42 -1.27
C SER A 50 -12.82 -14.41 -0.08
N ALA A 51 -12.11 -13.30 0.14
CA ALA A 51 -11.11 -13.22 1.19
C ALA A 51 -11.72 -12.94 2.58
N PRO A 52 -11.06 -13.38 3.67
CA PRO A 52 -11.42 -12.99 5.03
C PRO A 52 -11.37 -11.46 5.23
N LEU A 53 -12.15 -10.94 6.19
CA LEU A 53 -12.31 -9.50 6.42
C LEU A 53 -10.97 -8.76 6.61
N LEU A 54 -10.02 -9.35 7.33
CA LEU A 54 -8.67 -8.79 7.53
C LEU A 54 -7.96 -8.57 6.19
N ALA A 55 -7.90 -9.62 5.37
CA ALA A 55 -7.25 -9.57 4.06
C ALA A 55 -7.96 -8.62 3.09
N ARG A 56 -9.31 -8.62 3.08
CA ARG A 56 -10.09 -7.69 2.24
C ARG A 56 -9.79 -6.23 2.59
N GLN A 57 -9.66 -5.91 3.87
CA GLN A 57 -9.31 -4.55 4.31
C GLN A 57 -7.94 -4.12 3.79
N HIS A 58 -6.89 -4.91 4.07
CA HIS A 58 -5.53 -4.58 3.65
C HIS A 58 -5.42 -4.52 2.12
N LEU A 59 -6.04 -5.47 1.41
CA LEU A 59 -6.02 -5.53 -0.06
C LEU A 59 -6.76 -4.37 -0.72
N GLN A 60 -7.93 -3.97 -0.20
CA GLN A 60 -8.67 -2.81 -0.71
C GLN A 60 -7.93 -1.50 -0.41
N GLN A 61 -7.35 -1.39 0.79
CA GLN A 61 -6.59 -0.21 1.17
C GLN A 61 -5.34 -0.03 0.32
N THR A 62 -4.49 -1.04 0.24
CA THR A 62 -3.22 -0.93 -0.49
C THR A 62 -3.47 -0.66 -1.96
N PHE A 63 -4.50 -1.27 -2.54
CA PHE A 63 -4.92 -0.98 -3.92
C PHE A 63 -5.29 0.50 -4.10
N TRP A 64 -6.23 1.03 -3.30
CA TRP A 64 -6.70 2.40 -3.46
C TRP A 64 -5.64 3.45 -3.08
N VAL A 65 -4.88 3.21 -2.02
CA VAL A 65 -3.77 4.08 -1.62
C VAL A 65 -2.68 4.10 -2.69
N SER A 66 -2.36 2.94 -3.29
CA SER A 66 -1.41 2.89 -4.39
C SER A 66 -1.93 3.62 -5.64
N ALA A 67 -3.21 3.48 -5.95
CA ALA A 67 -3.82 4.14 -7.11
C ALA A 67 -3.85 5.67 -6.94
N TRP A 68 -4.38 6.17 -5.82
CA TRP A 68 -4.46 7.60 -5.54
C TRP A 68 -3.09 8.22 -5.29
N GLY A 69 -2.21 7.53 -4.54
CA GLY A 69 -0.85 7.98 -4.28
C GLY A 69 -0.03 8.08 -5.57
N GLY A 70 -0.10 7.06 -6.43
CA GLY A 70 0.56 7.09 -7.74
C GLY A 70 0.02 8.20 -8.65
N LEU A 71 -1.30 8.35 -8.72
CA LEU A 71 -1.94 9.41 -9.50
C LEU A 71 -1.53 10.81 -9.03
N LEU A 72 -1.54 11.05 -7.72
CA LEU A 72 -1.18 12.32 -7.10
C LEU A 72 0.31 12.65 -7.32
N ILE A 73 1.20 11.67 -7.19
CA ILE A 73 2.63 11.85 -7.49
C ILE A 73 2.82 12.24 -8.95
N VAL A 74 2.24 11.50 -9.89
CA VAL A 74 2.44 11.72 -11.32
C VAL A 74 1.82 13.05 -11.78
N SER A 75 0.57 13.32 -11.39
CA SER A 75 -0.18 14.50 -11.84
C SER A 75 0.47 15.82 -11.44
N PHE A 76 0.81 15.99 -10.16
CA PHE A 76 1.44 17.23 -9.68
C PHE A 76 2.88 17.36 -10.14
N SER A 77 3.64 16.26 -10.25
CA SER A 77 5.00 16.32 -10.82
C SER A 77 4.95 16.81 -12.27
N LEU A 78 4.00 16.28 -13.07
CA LEU A 78 3.81 16.72 -14.44
C LEU A 78 3.33 18.17 -14.50
N LEU A 79 2.41 18.58 -13.63
CA LEU A 79 1.92 19.96 -13.53
C LEU A 79 3.07 20.94 -13.23
N PHE A 80 3.95 20.61 -12.28
CA PHE A 80 5.10 21.47 -11.98
C PHE A 80 6.08 21.55 -13.14
N ILE A 81 6.32 20.42 -13.84
CA ILE A 81 7.17 20.40 -15.03
C ILE A 81 6.55 21.24 -16.17
N THR A 82 5.23 21.14 -16.40
CA THR A 82 4.58 21.89 -17.49
C THR A 82 4.49 23.38 -17.21
N LEU A 83 4.32 23.80 -15.94
CA LEU A 83 4.29 25.20 -15.54
C LEU A 83 5.68 25.84 -15.40
N GLY A 84 6.63 25.11 -14.82
CA GLY A 84 7.99 25.62 -14.53
C GLY A 84 9.00 25.42 -15.66
N GLY A 85 8.73 24.48 -16.58
CA GLY A 85 9.63 24.14 -17.68
C GLY A 85 10.86 23.34 -17.24
N LEU A 86 11.48 22.63 -18.18
CA LEU A 86 12.60 21.71 -17.91
C LEU A 86 13.95 22.42 -17.69
N HIS A 87 14.07 23.68 -18.13
CA HIS A 87 15.32 24.45 -18.08
C HIS A 87 15.52 25.21 -16.76
N TRP A 88 14.48 25.34 -15.93
CA TRP A 88 14.56 26.10 -14.69
C TRP A 88 14.88 25.19 -13.51
N GLU A 89 15.95 25.52 -12.79
CA GLU A 89 16.46 24.72 -11.67
C GLU A 89 15.44 24.57 -10.52
N TRP A 90 14.68 25.63 -10.25
CA TRP A 90 13.65 25.62 -9.20
C TRP A 90 12.51 24.64 -9.50
N THR A 91 12.19 24.38 -10.76
CA THR A 91 11.21 23.35 -11.14
C THR A 91 11.63 21.99 -10.58
N TRP A 92 12.91 21.64 -10.72
CA TRP A 92 13.45 20.37 -10.23
C TRP A 92 13.47 20.33 -8.70
N VAL A 93 13.81 21.43 -8.02
CA VAL A 93 13.75 21.51 -6.56
C VAL A 93 12.34 21.22 -6.06
N VAL A 94 11.32 21.85 -6.66
CA VAL A 94 9.92 21.65 -6.26
C VAL A 94 9.45 20.22 -6.57
N VAL A 95 9.74 19.71 -7.76
CA VAL A 95 9.35 18.35 -8.18
C VAL A 95 9.98 17.29 -7.28
N ILE A 96 11.29 17.37 -7.02
CA ILE A 96 12.01 16.41 -6.17
C ILE A 96 11.49 16.49 -4.74
N LEU A 97 11.37 17.69 -4.18
CA LEU A 97 10.88 17.86 -2.80
C LEU A 97 9.48 17.29 -2.64
N TYR A 98 8.58 17.63 -3.56
CA TYR A 98 7.22 17.11 -3.58
C TYR A 98 7.19 15.58 -3.67
N PHE A 99 7.89 15.02 -4.66
CA PHE A 99 7.98 13.58 -4.87
C PHE A 99 8.50 12.88 -3.61
N THR A 100 9.65 13.32 -3.07
CA THR A 100 10.29 12.69 -1.91
C THR A 100 9.41 12.76 -0.66
N CYS A 101 8.78 13.91 -0.38
CA CYS A 101 7.89 14.05 0.79
C CYS A 101 6.67 13.12 0.70
N VAL A 102 5.96 13.13 -0.42
CA VAL A 102 4.76 12.29 -0.62
C VAL A 102 5.15 10.82 -0.64
N HIS A 103 6.20 10.46 -1.39
CA HIS A 103 6.71 9.10 -1.49
C HIS A 103 7.11 8.54 -0.12
N SER A 104 7.87 9.31 0.66
CA SER A 104 8.31 8.89 2.01
C SER A 104 7.13 8.66 2.94
N ALA A 105 6.12 9.52 2.91
CA ALA A 105 4.90 9.33 3.71
C ALA A 105 4.15 8.04 3.32
N LEU A 106 4.07 7.73 2.02
CA LEU A 106 3.47 6.47 1.54
C LEU A 106 4.25 5.25 2.00
N VAL A 107 5.59 5.29 1.92
CA VAL A 107 6.47 4.21 2.36
C VAL A 107 6.32 3.95 3.86
N VAL A 108 6.36 5.00 4.68
CA VAL A 108 6.17 4.87 6.14
C VAL A 108 4.80 4.25 6.46
N GLY A 109 3.73 4.73 5.81
CA GLY A 109 2.41 4.16 6.01
C GLY A 109 2.29 2.70 5.57
N GLY A 110 2.99 2.31 4.49
CA GLY A 110 3.07 0.92 4.04
C GLY A 110 3.83 0.00 5.00
N ILE A 111 4.93 0.48 5.60
CA ILE A 111 5.67 -0.28 6.62
C ILE A 111 4.81 -0.50 7.86
N VAL A 112 4.06 0.53 8.30
CA VAL A 112 3.11 0.38 9.41
C VAL A 112 2.00 -0.60 9.04
N GLY A 113 1.43 -0.50 7.83
CA GLY A 113 0.41 -1.44 7.34
C GLY A 113 0.90 -2.88 7.33
N LEU A 114 2.12 -3.12 6.85
CA LEU A 114 2.77 -4.42 6.85
C LEU A 114 2.98 -4.95 8.28
N ALA A 115 3.46 -4.13 9.21
CA ALA A 115 3.66 -4.53 10.59
C ALA A 115 2.34 -4.95 11.26
N TYR A 116 1.24 -4.25 10.98
CA TYR A 116 -0.10 -4.61 11.45
C TYR A 116 -0.62 -5.89 10.79
N ALA A 117 -0.39 -6.08 9.48
CA ALA A 117 -0.76 -7.30 8.78
C ALA A 117 -0.02 -8.53 9.36
N MET A 118 1.27 -8.40 9.65
CA MET A 118 2.06 -9.44 10.33
C MET A 118 1.56 -9.73 11.74
N ALA A 119 1.03 -8.73 12.44
CA ALA A 119 0.39 -8.90 13.75
C ALA A 119 -1.06 -9.42 13.67
N GLY A 120 -1.60 -9.68 12.47
CA GLY A 120 -3.00 -10.10 12.28
C GLY A 120 -4.03 -9.03 12.64
N ARG A 121 -3.62 -7.76 12.72
CA ARG A 121 -4.47 -6.64 13.15
C ARG A 121 -4.89 -5.79 11.95
N PRO A 122 -6.14 -5.30 11.93
CA PRO A 122 -6.57 -4.38 10.90
C PRO A 122 -5.83 -3.04 11.03
N TRP A 123 -5.36 -2.49 9.92
CA TRP A 123 -4.79 -1.15 9.83
C TRP A 123 -5.56 -0.29 8.83
N ARG A 124 -5.72 1.00 9.13
CA ARG A 124 -6.26 1.98 8.19
C ARG A 124 -5.25 3.07 7.89
N PHE A 125 -4.93 3.27 6.62
CA PHE A 125 -4.05 4.34 6.17
C PHE A 125 -4.66 5.69 6.59
N PRO A 126 -3.91 6.54 7.30
CA PRO A 126 -4.42 7.83 7.72
C PRO A 126 -4.79 8.67 6.48
N LEU A 127 -5.96 9.31 6.52
CA LEU A 127 -6.58 10.14 5.46
C LEU A 127 -7.15 9.44 4.21
N ILE A 128 -6.48 8.42 3.64
CA ILE A 128 -6.86 7.88 2.30
C ILE A 128 -7.51 6.48 2.38
N GLY A 129 -7.36 5.77 3.51
CA GLY A 129 -7.85 4.40 3.64
C GLY A 129 -9.38 4.29 3.52
N PRO A 130 -9.92 3.56 2.52
CA PRO A 130 -11.37 3.35 2.39
C PRO A 130 -11.94 2.61 3.60
N ARG A 131 -13.18 2.95 3.98
CA ARG A 131 -13.90 2.21 5.03
C ARG A 131 -14.35 0.87 4.44
N LEU A 132 -14.01 -0.24 5.10
CA LEU A 132 -14.56 -1.54 4.74
C LEU A 132 -16.01 -1.59 5.22
N ASN A 133 -16.97 -1.69 4.30
CA ASN A 133 -18.37 -1.95 4.65
C ASN A 133 -18.52 -3.42 5.02
N ARG A 134 -19.11 -3.69 6.19
CA ARG A 134 -19.42 -5.05 6.68
C ARG A 134 -20.78 -5.45 6.12
N ASP A 135 -20.81 -5.74 4.82
CA ASP A 135 -22.01 -6.22 4.12
C ASP A 135 -21.83 -7.72 3.82
#